data_AF-A0A090K8A5-F1
#
_entry.id   AF-A0A090K8A5-F1
#
_cell.length_a   1.000
_cell.length_b   1.000
_cell.length_c   1.000
_cell.angle_alpha   90.00
_cell.angle_beta   90.00
_cell.angle_gamma   90.00
#
_symmetry.space_group_name_H-M   'P 1'
#
loop_
_entity.id
_entity.type
_entity.pdbx_description
1 polymer ?
#
loop_
_entity_poly.entity_id
_entity_poly.type
_entity_poly.pdbx_seq_one_letter_code
_entity_poly.pdbx_strand_id
1 'polypeptide(L)'
;MDISALTRVEISIPDGISFDSLGLELDDDGSISFDIETLEAVALESGIDVALLDEDYVLQVLLISFYQWHRVQNGDINAVMEDIIEQANDLSAYSDDELIMMLGSAEMDKQANVAISQIVH
;
A
#
# COMPACT_ATOMS: atom_id res chain seq x y z
N MET A 1 13.73 1.48 9.06
CA MET A 1 13.25 2.05 7.79
C MET A 1 11.87 2.62 8.06
N ASP A 2 11.57 3.78 7.48
CA ASP A 2 10.35 4.55 7.76
C ASP A 2 9.16 3.86 7.07
N ILE A 3 8.24 3.29 7.84
CA ILE A 3 6.95 2.75 7.36
C ILE A 3 6.12 3.79 6.58
N SER A 4 6.52 5.07 6.64
CA SER A 4 5.91 6.22 5.97
C SER A 4 5.99 6.21 4.44
N ALA A 5 6.74 5.30 3.83
CA ALA A 5 6.86 5.22 2.36
C ALA A 5 5.78 4.33 1.69
N LEU A 6 5.07 3.49 2.46
CA LEU A 6 3.90 2.77 1.94
C LEU A 6 2.80 3.80 1.70
N THR A 7 2.26 3.82 0.48
CA THR A 7 1.25 4.79 0.02
C THR A 7 0.08 4.82 1.00
N ARG A 8 0.06 5.82 1.88
CA ARG A 8 -1.00 5.99 2.88
C ARG A 8 -2.22 6.58 2.21
N VAL A 9 -3.27 5.79 2.03
CA VAL A 9 -4.58 6.33 1.67
C VAL A 9 -5.29 6.77 2.94
N GLU A 10 -5.95 7.92 2.90
CA GLU A 10 -6.83 8.35 3.99
C GLU A 10 -8.08 7.48 3.97
N ILE A 11 -8.24 6.67 5.02
CA ILE A 11 -9.41 5.80 5.21
C ILE A 11 -10.28 6.34 6.35
N SER A 12 -11.58 6.13 6.22
CA SER A 12 -12.56 6.34 7.27
C SER A 12 -13.05 4.99 7.76
N ILE A 13 -12.97 4.76 9.07
CA ILE A 13 -13.42 3.50 9.68
C ILE A 13 -14.84 3.72 10.21
N PRO A 14 -15.82 2.90 9.80
CA PRO A 14 -17.19 3.01 10.30
C PRO A 14 -17.28 2.64 11.79
N ASP A 15 -18.26 3.20 12.49
CA ASP A 15 -18.42 3.04 13.93
C ASP A 15 -18.71 1.58 14.30
N GLY A 16 -17.92 1.02 15.22
CA GLY A 16 -18.05 -0.38 15.66
C GLY A 16 -17.24 -1.40 14.84
N ILE A 17 -16.57 -0.99 13.76
CA ILE A 17 -15.61 -1.84 13.05
C ILE A 17 -14.21 -1.67 13.65
N SER A 18 -13.55 -2.79 13.90
CA SER A 18 -12.18 -2.85 14.40
C SER A 18 -11.32 -3.69 13.47
N PHE A 19 -10.00 -3.49 13.49
CA PHE A 19 -9.10 -4.31 12.69
C PHE A 19 -9.19 -5.80 13.05
N ASP A 20 -9.43 -6.13 14.33
CA ASP A 20 -9.66 -7.50 14.79
C ASP A 20 -10.84 -8.18 14.08
N SER A 21 -11.83 -7.41 13.61
CA SER A 21 -12.98 -7.91 12.85
C SER A 21 -12.59 -8.51 11.49
N LEU A 22 -11.41 -8.16 10.95
CA LEU A 22 -10.91 -8.78 9.72
C LEU A 22 -10.63 -10.27 9.89
N GLY A 23 -10.38 -10.75 11.11
CA GLY A 23 -10.00 -12.14 11.34
C GLY A 23 -8.80 -12.56 10.49
N LEU A 24 -7.79 -11.69 10.39
CA LEU A 24 -6.65 -11.90 9.51
C LEU A 24 -5.85 -13.13 9.97
N GLU A 25 -5.80 -14.16 9.13
CA GLU A 25 -5.13 -15.42 9.39
C GLU A 25 -4.19 -15.77 8.23
N LEU A 26 -3.02 -16.33 8.56
CA LEU A 26 -2.13 -16.92 7.59
C LEU A 26 -2.47 -18.40 7.44
N ASP A 27 -2.88 -18.80 6.24
CA ASP A 27 -3.24 -20.17 5.92
C ASP A 27 -1.98 -21.04 5.72
N ASP A 28 -2.12 -22.37 5.80
CA ASP A 28 -1.01 -23.33 5.68
C ASP A 28 -0.32 -23.28 4.30
N ASP A 29 -1.02 -22.77 3.28
CA ASP A 29 -0.50 -22.54 1.92
C ASP A 29 0.35 -21.26 1.80
N GLY A 30 0.39 -20.42 2.85
CA GLY A 30 1.02 -19.09 2.82
C GLY A 30 0.12 -18.00 2.24
N SER A 31 -1.11 -18.34 1.88
CA SER A 31 -2.16 -17.38 1.52
C SER A 31 -2.71 -16.69 2.77
N ILE A 32 -3.17 -15.45 2.63
CA ILE A 32 -3.75 -14.68 3.75
C ILE A 32 -5.28 -14.69 3.61
N SER A 33 -5.95 -15.18 4.64
CA SER A 33 -7.41 -15.23 4.74
C SER A 33 -7.90 -14.08 5.63
N PHE A 34 -8.95 -13.38 5.18
CA PHE A 34 -9.58 -12.29 5.93
C PHE A 34 -11.03 -12.07 5.50
N ASP A 35 -11.77 -11.37 6.34
CA ASP A 35 -13.15 -10.97 6.10
C ASP A 35 -13.21 -9.78 5.12
N ILE A 36 -13.50 -10.07 3.85
CA ILE A 36 -13.61 -9.05 2.80
C ILE A 36 -14.76 -8.06 3.07
N GLU A 37 -15.85 -8.51 3.70
CA GLU A 37 -17.01 -7.66 4.01
C GLU A 37 -16.62 -6.49 4.94
N THR A 38 -15.70 -6.74 5.87
CA THR A 38 -15.11 -5.71 6.74
C THR A 38 -14.33 -4.67 5.93
N LEU A 39 -13.54 -5.10 4.93
CA LEU A 39 -12.80 -4.19 4.04
C LEU A 39 -13.74 -3.41 3.12
N GLU A 40 -14.81 -4.03 2.62
CA GLU A 40 -15.85 -3.37 1.83
C GLU A 40 -16.55 -2.27 2.64
N ALA A 41 -16.84 -2.52 3.91
CA ALA A 41 -17.43 -1.51 4.81
C ALA A 41 -16.49 -0.31 5.00
N VAL A 42 -15.19 -0.56 5.19
CA VAL A 42 -14.17 0.50 5.29
C VAL A 42 -14.01 1.25 3.96
N ALA A 43 -14.00 0.56 2.83
CA ALA A 43 -13.93 1.17 1.50
C ALA A 43 -15.12 2.09 1.25
N LEU A 44 -16.34 1.61 1.52
CA LEU A 44 -17.57 2.37 1.35
C LEU A 44 -17.58 3.64 2.21
N GLU A 45 -17.19 3.53 3.47
CA GLU A 45 -17.11 4.67 4.38
C GLU A 45 -16.01 5.66 3.98
N SER A 46 -14.92 5.14 3.41
CA SER A 46 -13.82 5.96 2.85
C SER A 46 -14.16 6.60 1.49
N GLY A 47 -15.31 6.26 0.90
CA GLY A 47 -15.69 6.71 -0.45
C GLY A 47 -14.89 6.04 -1.58
N ILE A 48 -14.27 4.89 -1.31
CA ILE A 48 -13.56 4.06 -2.28
C ILE A 48 -14.59 3.13 -2.93
N ASP A 49 -14.55 3.04 -4.25
CA ASP A 49 -15.44 2.14 -4.99
C ASP A 49 -15.08 0.68 -4.69
N VAL A 50 -16.03 -0.10 -4.20
CA VAL A 50 -15.82 -1.50 -3.82
C VAL A 50 -15.39 -2.37 -4.99
N ALA A 51 -15.70 -1.99 -6.24
CA ALA A 51 -15.22 -2.72 -7.41
C ALA A 51 -13.70 -2.61 -7.59
N LEU A 52 -13.05 -1.60 -6.99
CA LEU A 52 -11.60 -1.48 -7.00
C LEU A 52 -10.93 -2.48 -6.05
N LEU A 53 -11.67 -3.10 -5.12
CA LEU A 53 -11.11 -4.13 -4.23
C LEU A 53 -10.79 -5.44 -4.97
N ASP A 54 -11.32 -5.62 -6.20
CA ASP A 54 -10.90 -6.70 -7.10
C ASP A 54 -9.46 -6.50 -7.60
N GLU A 55 -8.95 -5.25 -7.54
CA GLU A 55 -7.55 -4.96 -7.83
C GLU A 55 -6.66 -5.25 -6.60
N ASP A 56 -5.80 -6.26 -6.74
CA ASP A 56 -4.88 -6.72 -5.70
C ASP A 56 -4.07 -5.58 -5.04
N TYR A 57 -3.61 -4.60 -5.82
CA TYR A 57 -2.90 -3.43 -5.30
C TYR A 57 -3.78 -2.55 -4.39
N VAL A 58 -5.04 -2.31 -4.76
CA VAL A 58 -5.96 -1.49 -3.98
C VAL A 58 -6.30 -2.20 -2.67
N LEU A 59 -6.53 -3.51 -2.73
CA LEU A 59 -6.78 -4.33 -1.56
C LEU A 59 -5.59 -4.28 -0.59
N GLN A 60 -4.36 -4.46 -1.09
CA GLN A 60 -3.14 -4.36 -0.28
C GLN A 60 -2.99 -2.98 0.38
N VAL A 61 -3.18 -1.90 -0.40
CA VAL A 61 -3.10 -0.52 0.12
C VAL A 61 -4.13 -0.26 1.21
N LEU A 62 -5.36 -0.76 1.04
CA LEU A 62 -6.43 -0.58 2.01
C LEU A 62 -6.17 -1.37 3.30
N LEU A 63 -5.72 -2.63 3.18
CA LEU A 63 -5.35 -3.48 4.31
C LEU A 63 -4.21 -2.86 5.14
N ILE A 64 -3.15 -2.40 4.47
CA ILE A 64 -2.01 -1.73 5.10
C ILE A 64 -2.45 -0.43 5.78
N SER A 65 -3.30 0.36 5.14
CA SER A 65 -3.81 1.62 5.71
C SER A 65 -4.69 1.36 6.93
N PHE A 66 -5.51 0.30 6.90
CA PHE A 66 -6.37 -0.08 8.02
C PHE A 66 -5.57 -0.56 9.22
N TYR A 67 -4.53 -1.37 8.98
CA TYR A 67 -3.61 -1.77 10.04
C TYR A 67 -2.84 -0.57 10.64
N GLN A 68 -2.36 0.36 9.81
CA GLN A 68 -1.71 1.57 10.31
C GLN A 68 -2.64 2.42 11.17
N TRP A 69 -3.90 2.58 10.77
CA TRP A 69 -4.91 3.25 11.59
C TRP A 69 -5.08 2.54 12.93
N HIS A 70 -5.21 1.22 12.93
CA HIS A 70 -5.32 0.41 14.16
C HIS A 70 -4.12 0.62 15.09
N ARG A 71 -2.90 0.65 14.54
CA ARG A 71 -1.68 0.93 15.30
C ARG A 71 -1.65 2.34 15.89
N VAL A 72 -2.14 3.35 15.16
CA VAL A 72 -2.30 4.73 15.68
C VAL A 72 -3.30 4.79 16.84
N GLN A 73 -4.35 3.96 16.81
CA GLN A 73 -5.31 3.83 17.91
C GLN A 73 -4.77 3.03 19.12
N ASN A 74 -3.46 2.69 19.16
CA ASN A 74 -2.85 1.79 20.14
C ASN A 74 -3.45 0.37 20.11
N GLY A 75 -3.93 -0.05 18.95
CA GLY A 75 -4.35 -1.42 18.69
C GLY A 75 -3.17 -2.40 18.76
N ASP A 76 -3.51 -3.65 19.03
CA ASP A 76 -2.55 -4.74 19.20
C ASP A 76 -1.74 -5.02 17.92
N ILE A 77 -0.57 -5.63 18.09
CA ILE A 77 0.30 -6.00 16.97
C ILE A 77 -0.27 -7.25 16.33
N ASN A 78 -0.47 -7.22 15.00
CA ASN A 78 -0.83 -8.42 14.25
C ASN A 78 0.41 -8.96 13.54
N ALA A 79 0.85 -10.16 13.93
CA ALA A 79 2.07 -10.77 13.39
C ALA A 79 2.02 -11.01 11.87
N VAL A 80 0.84 -11.33 11.33
CA VAL A 80 0.65 -11.53 9.88
C VAL A 80 0.82 -10.21 9.14
N MET A 81 0.27 -9.10 9.66
CA MET A 81 0.50 -7.78 9.06
C MET A 81 1.93 -7.29 9.15
N GLU A 82 2.60 -7.53 10.28
CA GLU A 82 4.02 -7.16 10.41
C GLU A 82 4.87 -7.92 9.39
N ASP A 83 4.58 -9.19 9.15
CA ASP A 83 5.25 -10.01 8.14
C ASP A 83 4.97 -9.50 6.71
N ILE A 84 3.71 -9.20 6.38
CA ILE A 84 3.34 -8.60 5.08
C ILE A 84 4.04 -7.27 4.85
N ILE A 85 4.09 -6.40 5.87
CA ILE A 85 4.74 -5.09 5.78
C ILE A 85 6.27 -5.25 5.67
N GLU A 86 6.86 -6.22 6.38
CA GLU A 86 8.27 -6.54 6.24
C GLU A 86 8.59 -7.01 4.82
N GLN A 87 7.79 -7.90 4.26
CA GLN A 87 7.92 -8.36 2.87
C GLN A 87 7.71 -7.23 1.85
N ALA A 88 6.72 -6.36 2.06
CA ALA A 88 6.46 -5.21 1.18
C ALA A 88 7.55 -4.14 1.27
N ASN A 89 8.20 -4.00 2.43
CA ASN A 89 9.35 -3.11 2.64
C ASN A 89 10.68 -3.75 2.22
N ASP A 90 10.71 -5.05 1.93
CA ASP A 90 11.83 -5.74 1.31
C ASP A 90 11.94 -5.35 -0.19
N LEU A 91 12.22 -4.06 -0.42
CA LEU A 91 12.71 -3.55 -1.70
C LEU A 91 14.08 -4.13 -2.08
N SER A 92 14.71 -4.90 -1.19
CA SER A 92 15.95 -5.65 -1.45
C SER A 92 15.77 -6.88 -2.35
N ALA A 93 14.54 -7.31 -2.62
CA ALA A 93 14.27 -8.28 -3.68
C ALA A 93 14.58 -7.72 -5.10
N TYR A 94 14.59 -6.39 -5.24
CA TYR A 94 15.15 -5.73 -6.42
C TYR A 94 16.60 -5.38 -6.11
N SER A 95 17.53 -6.09 -6.76
CA SER A 95 18.94 -5.70 -6.74
C SER A 95 19.07 -4.24 -7.18
N ASP A 96 19.96 -3.48 -6.55
CA ASP A 96 20.20 -2.05 -6.83
C ASP A 96 20.27 -1.71 -8.35
N ASP A 97 20.74 -2.66 -9.18
CA ASP A 97 20.77 -2.56 -10.64
C ASP A 97 19.40 -2.41 -11.34
N GLU A 98 18.34 -3.08 -10.87
CA GLU A 98 16.99 -2.97 -11.45
C GLU A 98 16.33 -1.64 -11.09
N LEU A 99 16.59 -1.13 -9.87
CA LEU A 99 16.11 0.18 -9.42
C LEU A 99 16.77 1.34 -10.19
N ILE A 100 18.05 1.18 -10.57
CA ILE A 100 18.77 2.14 -11.42
C ILE A 100 18.14 2.20 -12.83
N MET A 101 17.66 1.08 -13.39
CA MET A 101 17.04 1.05 -14.71
C MET A 101 15.63 1.68 -14.74
N MET A 102 14.84 1.55 -13.67
CA MET A 102 13.53 2.20 -13.57
C MET A 102 13.64 3.72 -13.36
N LEU A 103 14.65 4.19 -12.62
CA LEU A 103 14.89 5.63 -12.42
C LEU A 103 15.54 6.31 -13.63
N GLY A 104 16.42 5.62 -14.36
CA GLY A 104 17.04 6.15 -15.59
C GLY A 104 16.07 6.43 -16.74
N SER A 105 14.89 5.80 -16.72
CA SER A 105 13.87 5.97 -17.76
C SER A 105 12.98 7.22 -17.56
N ALA A 106 12.84 7.71 -16.32
CA ALA A 106 12.06 8.92 -16.01
C ALA A 106 12.86 10.22 -16.29
N GLU A 107 14.19 10.16 -16.32
CA GLU A 107 15.04 11.32 -16.59
C GLU A 107 15.28 11.59 -18.09
N MET A 108 15.06 10.61 -18.97
CA MET A 108 15.32 10.80 -20.41
C MET A 108 14.25 11.60 -21.17
N ASP A 109 13.03 11.77 -20.65
CA ASP A 109 12.00 12.56 -21.33
C ASP A 109 12.04 14.07 -20.97
N LYS A 110 12.67 14.44 -19.84
CA LYS A 110 12.82 15.86 -19.45
C LYS A 110 13.99 16.57 -20.12
N GLN A 111 14.98 15.86 -20.66
CA GLN A 111 16.16 16.49 -21.25
C GLN A 111 15.99 16.88 -22.73
N ALA A 112 14.98 16.37 -23.44
CA ALA A 112 14.72 16.74 -24.83
C ALA A 112 14.05 18.13 -24.99
N ASN A 113 13.29 18.60 -23.99
CA ASN A 113 12.54 19.86 -24.11
C ASN A 113 13.28 21.11 -23.57
N VAL A 114 14.45 20.95 -22.93
CA VAL A 114 15.27 22.07 -22.42
C VAL A 114 16.39 22.47 -23.38
N ALA A 115 16.62 21.73 -24.48
CA ALA A 115 17.67 22.06 -25.44
C ALA A 115 17.24 23.06 -26.55
N ILE A 116 15.94 23.35 -26.72
CA ILE A 116 15.44 24.18 -27.84
C ILE A 116 15.12 25.64 -27.41
N SER A 117 15.23 25.99 -26.12
CA SER A 117 14.87 27.34 -25.65
C SER A 117 16.05 28.25 -25.28
N GLN A 118 17.31 27.86 -25.53
CA GLN A 118 18.49 28.69 -25.23
C GLN A 118 19.31 29.12 -26.46
N ILE A 119 18.82 28.95 -27.68
CA ILE A 119 19.52 29.38 -28.93
C ILE A 119 18.83 30.57 -29.63
N VAL A 120 17.85 31.23 -28.99
CA VAL A 120 17.28 32.48 -29.52
C VAL A 120 17.17 33.54 -28.42
N HIS A 121 18.32 34.13 -28.06
CA HIS A 121 18.44 35.58 -27.88
C HIS A 121 19.91 36.02 -27.97
#